data_AF-A0A831M670-F1
#
_entry.id   AF-A0A831M670-F1
#
_cell.length_a   1.000
_cell.length_b   1.000
_cell.length_c   1.000
_cell.angle_alpha   90.00
_cell.angle_beta   90.00
_cell.angle_gamma   90.00
#
_symmetry.space_group_name_H-M   'P 1'
#
loop_
_entity.id
_entity.type
_entity.pdbx_description
1 polymer ?
#
loop_
_entity_poly.entity_id
_entity_poly.type
_entity_poly.pdbx_seq_one_letter_code
_entity_poly.pdbx_strand_id
1 'polypeptide(L)' 'MASFARTVELAPLEPAAHYVYGSTLHLVGRYPEAERELRLALDLGESPAILNNLAFTLTYQSRDQEALTYFLRAHR' A
#
# COMPACT_ATOMS: atom_id res chain seq x y z
N MET A 1 -18.11 4.24 7.94
CA MET A 1 -16.98 3.86 7.08
C MET A 1 -16.40 5.13 6.49
N ALA A 2 -15.20 5.54 6.93
CA ALA A 2 -14.56 6.77 6.47
C ALA A 2 -14.27 6.69 4.96
N SER A 3 -14.54 7.77 4.23
CA SER A 3 -14.47 7.83 2.77
C SER A 3 -13.01 8.00 2.31
N PHE A 4 -12.19 6.96 2.43
CA PHE A 4 -10.78 6.99 1.98
C PHE A 4 -10.63 7.02 0.45
N ALA A 5 -11.68 6.69 -0.30
CA ALA A 5 -11.73 7.01 -1.73
C ALA A 5 -11.69 8.54 -1.96
N ARG A 6 -12.42 9.30 -1.13
CA ARG A 6 -12.41 10.77 -1.20
C ARG A 6 -11.04 11.36 -0.85
N THR A 7 -10.22 10.71 -0.01
CA THR A 7 -8.88 11.24 0.28
C THR A 7 -7.98 11.19 -0.94
N VAL A 8 -8.09 10.14 -1.77
CA VAL A 8 -7.38 10.07 -3.05
C VAL A 8 -7.96 11.06 -4.06
N GLU A 9 -9.28 11.27 -4.09
CA GLU A 9 -9.90 12.29 -4.96
C GLU A 9 -9.43 13.72 -4.62
N LEU A 10 -9.23 14.03 -3.34
CA LEU A 10 -8.80 15.35 -2.87
C LEU A 10 -7.30 15.61 -3.06
N ALA A 11 -6.48 14.56 -3.02
CA ALA A 11 -5.02 14.66 -3.12
C ALA A 11 -4.44 13.46 -3.90
N PRO A 12 -4.68 13.36 -5.22
CA PRO A 12 -4.30 12.20 -6.03
C PRO A 12 -2.79 12.06 -6.27
N LEU A 13 -2.01 13.09 -5.94
CA LEU A 13 -0.55 13.09 -6.10
C LEU A 13 0.18 12.99 -4.76
N GLU A 14 -0.56 12.82 -3.65
CA GLU A 14 0.02 12.70 -2.32
C GLU A 14 0.23 11.22 -1.97
N PRO A 15 1.48 10.75 -1.75
CA PRO A 15 1.76 9.37 -1.38
C PRO A 15 0.96 8.91 -0.16
N ALA A 16 0.79 9.81 0.83
CA ALA A 16 0.06 9.50 2.05
C ALA A 16 -1.42 9.17 1.82
N ALA A 17 -2.07 9.78 0.82
CA ALA A 17 -3.48 9.54 0.52
C ALA A 17 -3.68 8.10 -0.01
N HIS A 18 -2.84 7.69 -0.96
CA HIS A 18 -2.84 6.33 -1.49
C HIS A 18 -2.40 5.30 -0.45
N TYR A 19 -1.41 5.63 0.39
CA TYR A 19 -0.97 4.76 1.50
C TYR A 19 -2.11 4.47 2.49
N VAL A 20 -2.80 5.51 2.97
CA VAL A 20 -3.89 5.35 3.94
C VAL A 20 -5.05 4.56 3.34
N TYR A 21 -5.38 4.82 2.07
CA TYR A 21 -6.44 4.08 1.39
C TYR A 21 -6.06 2.61 1.20
N GLY A 22 -4.85 2.33 0.72
CA GLY A 22 -4.32 0.98 0.53
C GLY A 22 -4.23 0.19 1.84
N SER A 23 -3.72 0.80 2.91
CA SER A 23 -3.68 0.18 4.24
C SER A 23 -5.08 -0.11 4.77
N THR A 24 -6.05 0.76 4.54
CA THR A 24 -7.45 0.51 4.91
C THR A 24 -8.04 -0.66 4.13
N LEU A 25 -7.78 -0.73 2.81
CA LEU A 25 -8.21 -1.84 1.96
C LEU A 25 -7.62 -3.17 2.43
N HIS A 26 -6.36 -3.18 2.84
CA HIS A 26 -5.70 -4.33 3.44
C HIS A 26 -6.44 -4.81 4.71
N LEU A 27 -6.74 -3.88 5.64
CA LEU A 27 -7.43 -4.20 6.89
C LEU A 27 -8.82 -4.81 6.68
N VAL A 28 -9.50 -4.47 5.58
CA VAL A 28 -10.82 -5.05 5.24
C VAL A 28 -10.73 -6.26 4.30
N GLY A 29 -9.53 -6.80 4.07
CA GLY A 29 -9.31 -8.00 3.27
C GLY A 29 -9.37 -7.80 1.74
N ARG A 30 -9.41 -6.55 1.27
CA ARG A 30 -9.42 -6.18 -0.15
C ARG A 30 -7.99 -6.06 -0.68
N TYR A 31 -7.26 -7.17 -0.64
CA TYR A 31 -5.82 -7.20 -0.92
C TYR A 31 -5.44 -6.76 -2.35
N PRO A 32 -6.15 -7.16 -3.42
CA PRO A 32 -5.82 -6.70 -4.77
C PRO A 32 -5.95 -5.18 -4.94
N GLU A 33 -7.00 -4.57 -4.37
CA GLU A 33 -7.13 -3.10 -4.40
C GLU A 33 -6.11 -2.42 -3.50
N ALA A 34 -5.81 -3.00 -2.32
CA ALA A 34 -4.77 -2.50 -1.44
C ALA A 34 -3.41 -2.44 -2.13
N GLU A 35 -3.02 -3.50 -2.83
CA GLU A 35 -1.78 -3.54 -3.60
C GLU A 35 -1.73 -2.42 -4.63
N ARG A 36 -2.81 -2.19 -5.38
CA ARG A 36 -2.87 -1.13 -6.39
C ARG A 36 -2.58 0.24 -5.77
N GLU A 37 -3.26 0.57 -4.68
CA GLU A 37 -3.08 1.87 -4.02
C GLU A 37 -1.68 1.99 -3.38
N LEU A 38 -1.16 0.92 -2.78
CA LEU A 38 0.18 0.93 -2.19
C LEU A 38 1.29 1.04 -3.25
N ARG A 39 1.11 0.49 -4.45
CA ARG A 39 2.02 0.69 -5.58
C ARG A 39 1.97 2.14 -6.09
N LEU A 40 0.78 2.73 -6.20
CA LEU A 40 0.66 4.15 -6.54
C LEU A 40 1.34 5.06 -5.49
N ALA A 41 1.15 4.75 -4.20
CA ALA A 41 1.86 5.45 -3.14
C ALA A 41 3.38 5.34 -3.30
N LEU A 42 3.88 4.15 -3.61
CA LEU A 42 5.30 3.89 -3.85
C LEU A 42 5.85 4.66 -5.06
N ASP A 43 5.09 4.73 -6.16
CA ASP A 43 5.47 5.47 -7.37
C ASP A 43 5.52 6.99 -7.13
N LEU A 44 4.66 7.51 -6.26
CA LEU A 44 4.65 8.92 -5.87
C LEU A 44 5.73 9.26 -4.84
N GLY A 45 6.08 8.32 -3.96
CA GLY A 45 7.11 8.52 -2.94
C GLY A 45 7.36 7.27 -2.11
N GLU A 46 8.61 6.80 -2.11
CA GLU A 46 8.99 5.65 -1.30
C GLU A 46 9.08 6.02 0.19
N SER A 47 8.53 5.14 1.04
CA SER A 47 8.77 5.17 2.47
C SER A 47 8.78 3.75 3.05
N PRO A 48 9.48 3.51 4.18
CA PRO A 48 9.47 2.20 4.85
C PRO A 48 8.05 1.71 5.19
N ALA A 49 7.14 2.62 5.54
CA ALA A 49 5.75 2.30 5.85
C ALA A 49 5.00 1.75 4.63
N ILE A 50 5.16 2.37 3.45
CA ILE A 50 4.55 1.93 2.19
C ILE A 50 5.12 0.56 1.79
N LEU A 51 6.45 0.41 1.82
CA LEU A 51 7.13 -0.84 1.48
C LEU A 51 6.68 -2.01 2.36
N ASN A 52 6.60 -1.80 3.68
CA ASN A 52 6.12 -2.82 4.62
C ASN A 52 4.65 -3.18 4.38
N ASN A 53 3.76 -2.20 4.16
CA ASN A 53 2.34 -2.50 3.91
C ASN A 53 2.15 -3.23 2.56
N LEU A 54 2.94 -2.89 1.54
CA LEU A 54 2.92 -3.61 0.26
C LEU A 54 3.42 -5.05 0.44
N ALA A 55 4.50 -5.25 1.20
CA ALA A 55 5.01 -6.57 1.52
C ALA A 55 3.98 -7.43 2.27
N PHE A 56 3.36 -6.90 3.33
CA PHE A 56 2.28 -7.61 4.04
C PHE A 56 1.12 -7.94 3.09
N THR A 57 0.66 -6.99 2.29
CA THR A 57 -0.43 -7.20 1.33
C THR A 57 -0.12 -8.31 0.32
N LEU A 58 1.14 -8.43 -0.11
CA LEU A 58 1.59 -9.51 -0.99
C LEU A 58 1.62 -10.88 -0.28
N THR A 59 2.03 -10.92 0.99
CA THR A 59 1.97 -12.16 1.81
C THR A 59 0.54 -12.68 1.95
N TYR A 60 -0.45 -11.81 2.20
CA TYR A 60 -1.86 -12.23 2.25
C TYR A 60 -2.42 -12.70 0.90
N GLN A 61 -1.77 -12.36 -0.20
CA GLN A 61 -2.05 -12.89 -1.53
C GLN A 61 -1.19 -14.11 -1.89
N SER A 62 -0.46 -14.69 -0.93
CA SER A 62 0.47 -15.81 -1.14
C SER A 62 1.60 -15.53 -2.13
N ARG A 63 2.00 -14.25 -2.28
CA ARG A 63 3.11 -13.78 -3.13
C ARG A 63 4.37 -13.51 -2.30
N ASP A 64 4.76 -14.49 -1.48
CA ASP A 64 5.81 -14.33 -0.46
C ASP A 64 7.19 -13.97 -1.03
N GLN A 65 7.53 -14.51 -2.21
CA GLN A 65 8.81 -14.23 -2.85
C GLN A 65 8.93 -12.75 -3.26
N GLU A 66 7.82 -12.15 -3.66
CA GLU A 66 7.79 -10.73 -3.99
C GLU A 66 7.73 -9.86 -2.73
N ALA A 67 6.94 -10.28 -1.72
CA ALA A 67 6.88 -9.62 -0.42
C ALA A 67 8.27 -9.46 0.21
N LEU A 68 9.11 -10.50 0.15
CA LEU A 68 10.48 -10.47 0.66
C LEU A 68 11.32 -9.35 0.04
N THR A 69 11.15 -9.09 -1.26
CA THR A 69 11.86 -8.00 -1.96
C THR A 69 11.53 -6.65 -1.33
N TYR A 70 10.26 -6.41 -1.00
CA TYR A 70 9.83 -5.15 -0.40
C TYR A 70 10.19 -5.04 1.09
N PHE A 71 10.13 -6.14 1.85
CA PHE A 71 10.64 -6.16 3.23
C PHE A 71 12.13 -5.80 3.29
N LEU A 72 12.94 -6.37 2.40
CA LEU A 72 14.38 -6.07 2.35
C LEU A 72 14.63 -4.61 1.97
N ARG A 73 13.83 -4.03 1.08
CA ARG A 73 13.92 -2.60 0.73
C ARG A 73 13.53 -1.69 1.89
N ALA A 74 12.56 -2.07 2.72
CA ALA A 74 12.11 -1.26 3.86
C ALA A 74 13.16 -1.13 4.98
N HIS A 75 14.19 -1.98 4.96
CA HIS A 75 15.25 -2.06 5.99
C HIS A 75 16.65 -1.70 5.47
N ARG A 76 16.76 -1.18 4.25
CA ARG A 76 18.01 -0.60 3.72
C ARG A 76 18.06 0.89 4.01
#